data_AF-A0AA38LGS5-F1
#
_entry.id   AF-A0AA38LGS5-F1
#
_cell.length_a   1.000
_cell.length_b   1.000
_cell.length_c   1.000
_cell.angle_alpha   90.00
_cell.angle_beta   90.00
_cell.angle_gamma   90.00
#
_symmetry.space_group_name_H-M   'P 1'
#
loop_
_entity.id
_entity.type
_entity.pdbx_description
1 polymer ?
#
loop_
_entity_poly.entity_id
_entity_poly.type
_entity_poly.pdbx_seq_one_letter_code
_entity_poly.pdbx_strand_id
1 'polypeptide(L)'
;GLGKDGKVHASQRKIQNLVRWFNSILSEYSVLSEVVEKYVGRRGTDKPRPVNLKATEHNRLQGESNEKEKEEGSFDIDLPDAEMGKVCTRFPPEASGYLHIGHAKAALLNRYFSHKYKGRLIIRFDDTNPAKESSEFVENILTDLDTLGIKGEGPTYTSDYFPQLLEMA
;
A
#
# COMPACT_ATOMS: atom_id res chain seq x y z
N GLY A 1 -6.89 -38.62 41.50
CA GLY A 1 -6.24 -38.92 40.23
C GLY A 1 -6.26 -37.67 39.37
N LEU A 2 -5.09 -37.19 38.98
CA LEU A 2 -4.88 -36.06 38.06
C LEU A 2 -5.12 -36.45 36.59
N GLY A 3 -5.44 -35.45 35.77
CA GLY A 3 -5.40 -35.44 34.30
C GLY A 3 -6.57 -34.63 33.73
N LYS A 4 -6.48 -33.32 33.41
CA LYS A 4 -5.77 -32.71 32.26
C LYS A 4 -6.00 -33.56 30.99
N ASP A 5 -6.75 -33.14 29.98
CA ASP A 5 -6.43 -32.01 29.09
C ASP A 5 -7.66 -31.55 28.28
N GLY A 6 -7.89 -30.24 28.25
CA GLY A 6 -8.67 -29.59 27.21
C GLY A 6 -7.85 -29.49 25.93
N LYS A 7 -8.41 -29.94 24.80
CA LYS A 7 -7.92 -29.57 23.47
C LYS A 7 -8.99 -28.79 22.74
N VAL A 8 -8.78 -27.48 22.74
CA VAL A 8 -9.44 -26.50 21.89
C VAL A 8 -9.08 -26.84 20.44
N HIS A 9 -10.03 -27.32 19.65
CA HIS A 9 -9.89 -27.41 18.20
C HIS A 9 -10.00 -26.00 17.61
N ALA A 10 -8.89 -25.24 17.64
CA ALA A 10 -8.75 -24.03 16.86
C ALA A 10 -8.56 -24.42 15.38
N SER A 11 -9.68 -24.53 14.65
CA SER A 11 -9.67 -24.68 13.20
C SER A 11 -8.99 -23.46 12.57
N GLN A 12 -7.77 -23.67 12.10
CA GLN A 12 -6.97 -22.70 11.37
C GLN A 12 -7.67 -22.40 10.05
N ARG A 13 -8.49 -21.34 10.04
CA ARG A 13 -9.17 -20.85 8.84
C ARG A 13 -8.11 -20.47 7.80
N LYS A 14 -7.89 -21.37 6.86
CA LYS A 14 -7.07 -21.20 5.65
C LYS A 14 -7.52 -19.90 4.99
N ILE A 15 -6.68 -18.86 4.98
CA ILE A 15 -7.01 -17.55 4.41
C ILE A 15 -7.09 -17.70 2.89
N GLN A 16 -8.27 -18.07 2.38
CA GLN A 16 -8.46 -18.43 0.97
C GLN A 16 -8.09 -17.29 0.02
N ASN A 17 -8.31 -16.04 0.45
CA ASN A 17 -8.01 -14.85 -0.35
C ASN A 17 -6.51 -14.67 -0.56
N LEU A 18 -5.70 -14.94 0.48
CA LEU A 18 -4.24 -14.86 0.41
C LEU A 18 -3.67 -15.93 -0.52
N VAL A 19 -4.21 -17.15 -0.45
CA VAL A 19 -3.81 -18.25 -1.34
C VAL A 19 -4.15 -17.95 -2.80
N ARG A 20 -5.35 -17.41 -3.06
CA ARG A 20 -5.76 -17.02 -4.42
C ARG A 20 -4.86 -15.91 -4.99
N TRP A 21 -4.61 -14.87 -4.21
CA TRP A 21 -3.75 -13.76 -4.62
C TRP A 21 -2.32 -14.23 -4.90
N PHE A 22 -1.76 -15.05 -4.02
CA PHE A 22 -0.42 -15.62 -4.20
C PHE A 22 -0.32 -16.47 -5.48
N ASN A 23 -1.32 -17.32 -5.75
CA ASN A 23 -1.36 -18.12 -6.97
C ASN A 23 -1.50 -17.27 -8.24
N SER A 24 -2.21 -16.15 -8.18
CA SER A 24 -2.33 -15.20 -9.30
C SER A 24 -0.97 -14.60 -9.66
N ILE A 25 -0.21 -14.17 -8.65
CA ILE A 25 1.12 -13.59 -8.84
C ILE A 25 2.09 -14.62 -9.45
N LEU A 26 2.05 -15.87 -8.99
CA LEU A 26 2.89 -16.93 -9.54
C LEU A 26 2.55 -17.28 -11.00
N SER A 27 1.27 -17.18 -11.37
CA SER A 27 0.84 -17.43 -12.76
C SER A 27 1.32 -16.34 -13.72
N GLU A 28 1.40 -15.11 -13.25
CA GLU A 28 1.77 -13.94 -14.07
C GLU A 28 3.29 -13.76 -14.14
N TYR A 29 4.01 -14.15 -13.07
CA TYR A 29 5.45 -13.99 -12.95
C TYR A 29 6.12 -15.33 -12.64
N SER A 30 6.27 -16.18 -13.66
CA SER A 30 6.91 -17.50 -13.55
C SER A 30 8.33 -17.46 -12.97
N VAL A 31 9.03 -16.33 -13.16
CA VAL A 31 10.37 -16.02 -12.64
C VAL A 31 10.43 -16.07 -11.10
N LEU A 32 9.32 -15.83 -10.42
CA LEU A 32 9.27 -15.87 -8.96
C LEU A 32 9.32 -17.29 -8.39
N SER A 33 9.15 -18.32 -9.21
CA SER A 33 9.13 -19.73 -8.75
C SER A 33 10.43 -20.13 -8.03
N GLU A 34 11.59 -19.74 -8.55
CA GLU A 34 12.89 -20.00 -7.90
C GLU A 34 13.04 -19.28 -6.56
N VAL A 35 12.56 -18.03 -6.49
CA VAL A 35 12.58 -17.24 -5.25
C VAL A 35 11.66 -17.88 -4.22
N VAL A 36 10.47 -18.30 -4.63
CA VAL A 36 9.51 -18.96 -3.75
C VAL A 36 10.05 -20.30 -3.23
N GLU A 37 10.67 -21.12 -4.08
CA GLU A 37 11.30 -22.37 -3.63
C GLU A 37 12.43 -22.14 -2.62
N LYS A 38 13.19 -21.06 -2.77
CA LYS A 38 14.31 -20.73 -1.88
C LYS A 38 13.87 -20.30 -0.48
N TYR A 39 12.75 -19.58 -0.37
CA TYR A 39 12.31 -18.98 0.91
C TYR A 39 11.10 -19.66 1.54
N VAL A 40 10.26 -20.35 0.76
CA VAL A 40 9.11 -21.13 1.24
C VAL A 40 9.52 -22.60 1.31
N GLY A 41 10.40 -22.93 2.25
CA GLY A 41 10.90 -24.30 2.45
C GLY A 41 9.75 -25.32 2.54
N ARG A 42 9.94 -26.48 1.87
CA ARG A 42 8.95 -27.56 1.72
C ARG A 42 8.25 -27.91 3.04
N ARG A 43 7.06 -27.35 3.25
CA ARG A 43 6.10 -27.84 4.24
C ARG A 43 4.79 -28.17 3.54
N GLY A 44 4.58 -29.47 3.32
CA GLY A 44 3.27 -30.13 3.38
C GLY A 44 2.25 -29.82 2.28
N THR A 45 2.23 -30.69 1.26
CA THR A 45 1.04 -31.27 0.60
C THR A 45 -0.05 -30.31 0.10
N ASP A 46 -0.01 -29.99 -1.20
CA ASP A 46 -1.01 -30.42 -2.19
C ASP A 46 -0.40 -30.21 -3.58
N LYS A 47 -0.09 -31.31 -4.28
CA LYS A 47 0.35 -31.22 -5.69
C LYS A 47 -0.80 -30.62 -6.51
N PRO A 48 -0.58 -29.52 -7.28
CA PRO A 48 -1.59 -29.07 -8.22
C PRO A 48 -1.79 -30.15 -9.29
N ARG A 49 -3.06 -30.53 -9.49
CA ARG A 49 -3.48 -31.49 -10.52
C ARG A 49 -3.28 -30.81 -11.89
N PRO A 50 -2.63 -31.46 -12.88
CA PRO A 50 -2.44 -30.84 -14.18
C PRO A 50 -3.79 -30.70 -14.87
N VAL A 51 -4.16 -29.47 -15.22
CA VAL A 51 -5.31 -29.19 -16.08
C VAL A 51 -4.89 -29.50 -17.50
N ASN A 52 -5.49 -30.54 -18.08
CA ASN A 52 -5.28 -30.94 -19.46
C ASN A 52 -6.11 -30.02 -20.38
N LEU A 53 -5.47 -28.98 -20.93
CA LEU A 53 -6.04 -28.18 -22.01
C LEU A 53 -5.51 -28.75 -23.33
N LYS A 54 -6.39 -29.46 -24.05
CA LYS A 54 -6.11 -29.98 -25.39
C LYS A 54 -5.74 -28.83 -26.32
N ALA A 55 -4.66 -29.05 -27.08
CA ALA A 55 -4.26 -28.23 -28.20
C ALA A 55 -5.39 -28.11 -29.23
N THR A 56 -5.57 -26.93 -29.79
CA THR A 56 -6.15 -26.75 -31.12
C THR A 56 -5.26 -25.77 -31.86
N GLU A 57 -4.74 -26.25 -32.98
CA GLU A 57 -3.70 -25.65 -33.80
C GLU A 57 -4.13 -24.36 -34.49
N HIS A 58 -3.09 -23.61 -34.85
CA HIS A 58 -3.10 -22.49 -35.78
C HIS A 58 -3.93 -22.74 -37.04
N ASN A 59 -4.77 -21.77 -37.41
CA ASN A 59 -4.97 -21.48 -38.82
C ASN A 59 -4.99 -19.96 -39.06
N ARG A 60 -4.11 -19.52 -39.96
CA ARG A 60 -3.99 -18.15 -40.46
C ARG A 60 -5.19 -17.84 -41.36
N LEU A 61 -5.87 -16.73 -41.10
CA LEU A 61 -6.57 -15.97 -42.12
C LEU A 61 -6.25 -14.49 -41.92
N GLN A 62 -5.73 -13.88 -42.99
CA GLN A 62 -5.58 -12.43 -43.11
C GLN A 62 -6.96 -11.78 -43.09
N GLY A 63 -7.10 -10.72 -42.32
CA GLY A 63 -8.28 -9.87 -42.28
C GLY A 63 -7.91 -8.55 -41.64
N GLU A 64 -7.87 -7.50 -42.46
CA GLU A 64 -7.71 -6.11 -42.06
C GLU A 64 -8.78 -5.71 -41.03
N SER A 65 -8.41 -5.02 -39.95
CA SER A 65 -9.26 -4.01 -39.32
C SER A 65 -8.56 -3.32 -38.15
N ASN A 66 -8.34 -2.01 -38.34
CA ASN A 66 -8.18 -0.95 -37.34
C ASN A 66 -7.30 -1.25 -36.12
N GLU A 67 -6.09 -0.67 -36.17
CA GLU A 67 -5.31 -0.30 -35.00
C GLU A 67 -6.19 0.56 -34.07
N LYS A 68 -6.89 -0.09 -33.13
CA LYS A 68 -7.23 0.56 -31.88
C LYS A 68 -5.95 0.57 -31.07
N GLU A 69 -5.28 1.72 -31.09
CA GLU A 69 -4.30 2.10 -30.08
C GLU A 69 -4.83 1.63 -28.72
N LYS A 70 -4.10 0.72 -28.09
CA LYS A 70 -4.25 0.54 -26.65
C LYS A 70 -3.83 1.88 -26.07
N GLU A 71 -4.79 2.66 -25.60
CA GLU A 71 -4.53 3.75 -24.65
C GLU A 71 -3.87 3.11 -23.43
N GLU A 72 -2.54 2.99 -23.47
CA GLU A 72 -1.73 2.94 -22.26
C GLU A 72 -2.03 4.25 -21.55
N GLY A 73 -2.93 4.20 -20.57
CA GLY A 73 -3.36 5.39 -19.84
C GLY A 73 -2.13 6.17 -19.39
N SER A 74 -1.98 7.39 -19.90
CA SER A 74 -0.91 8.28 -19.49
C SER A 74 -1.07 8.53 -17.99
N PHE A 75 -0.14 8.00 -17.19
CA PHE A 75 -0.08 8.20 -15.75
C PHE A 75 0.55 9.56 -15.39
N ASP A 76 0.70 10.47 -16.35
CA ASP A 76 1.12 11.85 -16.09
C ASP A 76 -0.04 12.62 -15.46
N ILE A 77 -0.24 12.37 -14.17
CA ILE A 77 -1.07 13.20 -13.31
C ILE A 77 -0.21 14.40 -12.92
N ASP A 78 -0.56 15.55 -13.48
CA ASP A 78 0.01 16.85 -13.15
C ASP A 78 -0.95 17.63 -12.25
N LEU A 79 -0.37 18.49 -11.39
CA LEU A 79 -1.13 19.49 -10.66
C LEU A 79 -1.37 20.69 -11.58
N PRO A 80 -2.62 21.18 -11.69
CA PRO A 80 -2.92 22.37 -12.47
C PRO A 80 -2.20 23.59 -11.87
N ASP A 81 -1.67 24.46 -12.73
CA ASP A 81 -0.97 25.71 -12.35
C ASP A 81 0.22 25.52 -11.39
N ALA A 82 0.78 24.31 -11.31
CA ALA A 82 1.88 24.03 -10.42
C ALA A 82 3.20 24.64 -10.92
N GLU A 83 3.76 25.52 -10.09
CA GLU A 83 5.07 26.11 -10.32
C GLU A 83 6.16 25.33 -9.57
N MET A 84 7.29 25.08 -10.25
CA MET A 84 8.46 24.43 -9.66
C MET A 84 8.96 25.22 -8.44
N GLY A 85 9.19 24.53 -7.32
CA GLY A 85 9.62 25.12 -6.06
C GLY A 85 8.51 25.69 -5.19
N LYS A 86 7.30 25.90 -5.73
CA LYS A 86 6.18 26.51 -4.99
C LYS A 86 5.15 25.52 -4.46
N VAL A 87 5.12 24.30 -4.97
CA VAL A 87 4.19 23.27 -4.50
C VAL A 87 4.46 22.92 -3.03
N CYS A 88 3.40 22.94 -2.21
CA CYS A 88 3.46 22.50 -0.83
C CYS A 88 2.37 21.47 -0.59
N THR A 89 2.76 20.23 -0.31
CA THR A 89 1.87 19.13 0.03
C THR A 89 1.90 18.85 1.53
N ARG A 90 0.86 18.18 2.03
CA ARG A 90 0.75 17.82 3.46
C ARG A 90 0.29 16.39 3.58
N PHE A 91 0.92 15.65 4.49
CA PHE A 91 0.39 14.38 4.99
C PHE A 91 -0.10 14.59 6.44
N PRO A 92 -1.43 14.54 6.67
CA PRO A 92 -2.01 14.84 7.96
C PRO A 92 -2.55 13.61 8.71
N PRO A 93 -1.70 12.77 9.31
CA PRO A 93 -2.18 11.61 10.04
C PRO A 93 -2.85 12.04 11.36
N GLU A 94 -3.97 11.41 11.69
CA GLU A 94 -4.51 11.42 13.05
C GLU A 94 -3.72 10.42 13.91
N ALA A 95 -3.23 10.84 15.07
CA ALA A 95 -2.44 9.99 15.96
C ALA A 95 -3.29 9.06 16.83
N SER A 96 -4.37 8.48 16.27
CA SER A 96 -5.30 7.61 16.98
C SER A 96 -5.16 6.12 16.66
N GLY A 97 -4.16 5.76 15.84
CA GLY A 97 -3.90 4.38 15.43
C GLY A 97 -2.67 4.24 14.53
N TYR A 98 -2.37 3.01 14.14
CA TYR A 98 -1.23 2.68 13.30
C TYR A 98 -1.46 3.04 11.83
N LEU A 99 -0.37 3.34 11.10
CA LEU A 99 -0.45 3.50 9.65
C LEU A 99 -0.89 2.18 8.99
N HIS A 100 -1.69 2.33 7.94
CA HIS A 100 -2.10 1.21 7.10
C HIS A 100 -1.92 1.59 5.63
N ILE A 101 -2.15 0.64 4.72
CA ILE A 101 -1.87 0.82 3.28
C ILE A 101 -2.54 2.05 2.66
N GLY A 102 -3.77 2.38 3.09
CA GLY A 102 -4.44 3.62 2.68
C GLY A 102 -3.65 4.89 3.03
N HIS A 103 -3.12 4.97 4.24
CA HIS A 103 -2.26 6.09 4.65
C HIS A 103 -0.94 6.10 3.88
N ALA A 104 -0.31 4.94 3.69
CA ALA A 104 0.91 4.84 2.90
C ALA A 104 0.72 5.37 1.47
N LYS A 105 -0.42 5.05 0.83
CA LYS A 105 -0.77 5.58 -0.49
C LYS A 105 -0.85 7.11 -0.48
N ALA A 106 -1.54 7.69 0.49
CA ALA A 106 -1.67 9.14 0.60
C ALA A 106 -0.31 9.82 0.86
N ALA A 107 0.51 9.28 1.75
CA ALA A 107 1.84 9.80 2.06
C ALA A 107 2.77 9.73 0.83
N LEU A 108 2.79 8.59 0.12
CA LEU A 108 3.58 8.40 -1.10
C LEU A 108 3.15 9.36 -2.22
N LEU A 109 1.85 9.59 -2.39
CA LEU A 109 1.32 10.52 -3.39
C LEU A 109 1.73 11.97 -3.08
N ASN A 110 1.59 12.40 -1.82
CA ASN A 110 2.03 13.74 -1.40
C ASN A 110 3.54 13.92 -1.57
N ARG A 111 4.33 12.87 -1.25
CA ARG A 111 5.79 12.84 -1.51
C ARG A 111 6.10 12.93 -3.00
N TYR A 112 5.41 12.17 -3.84
CA TYR A 112 5.59 12.18 -5.29
C TYR A 112 5.45 13.60 -5.85
N PHE A 113 4.36 14.30 -5.52
CA PHE A 113 4.15 15.68 -5.99
C PHE A 113 5.17 16.67 -5.42
N SER A 114 5.54 16.55 -4.14
CA SER A 114 6.60 17.40 -3.58
C SER A 114 7.93 17.23 -4.34
N HIS A 115 8.31 15.99 -4.69
CA HIS A 115 9.54 15.73 -5.43
C HIS A 115 9.45 16.18 -6.89
N LYS A 116 8.35 15.83 -7.57
CA LYS A 116 8.09 16.17 -8.98
C LYS A 116 8.22 17.68 -9.21
N TYR A 117 7.62 18.47 -8.33
CA TYR A 117 7.63 19.93 -8.43
C TYR A 117 8.73 20.61 -7.63
N LYS A 118 9.73 19.88 -7.09
CA LYS A 118 10.78 20.42 -6.19
C LYS A 118 10.21 21.27 -5.04
N GLY A 119 9.01 20.91 -4.60
CA GLY A 119 8.26 21.55 -3.54
C GLY A 119 8.60 20.99 -2.16
N ARG A 120 7.69 21.20 -1.22
CA ARG A 120 7.84 20.80 0.20
C ARG A 120 6.73 19.85 0.59
N LEU A 121 7.05 18.85 1.40
CA LEU A 121 6.09 17.94 2.04
C LEU A 121 6.07 18.25 3.54
N ILE A 122 4.91 18.59 4.08
CA ILE A 122 4.73 18.82 5.52
C ILE A 122 4.10 17.58 6.16
N ILE A 123 4.69 17.09 7.25
CA ILE A 123 4.10 16.09 8.13
C ILE A 123 3.44 16.84 9.29
N ARG A 124 2.11 16.84 9.34
CA ARG A 124 1.34 17.56 10.35
C ARG A 124 0.36 16.62 11.04
N PHE A 125 0.54 16.36 12.32
CA PHE A 125 -0.45 15.59 13.07
C PHE A 125 -1.73 16.42 13.23
N ASP A 126 -2.86 15.80 12.87
CA ASP A 126 -4.18 16.36 13.15
C ASP A 126 -4.58 15.94 14.56
N ASP A 127 -4.12 16.72 15.52
CA ASP A 127 -4.20 16.46 16.96
C ASP A 127 -5.34 17.26 17.62
N THR A 128 -6.49 17.28 16.95
CA THR A 128 -7.69 18.03 17.38
C THR A 128 -8.56 17.27 18.38
N ASN A 129 -8.26 15.99 18.64
CA ASN A 129 -9.04 15.12 19.51
C ASN A 129 -8.19 14.52 20.66
N PRO A 130 -8.07 15.23 21.79
CA PRO A 130 -7.19 14.83 22.88
C PRO A 130 -7.55 13.48 23.54
N ALA A 131 -8.76 12.95 23.32
CA ALA A 131 -9.18 11.68 23.89
C ALA A 131 -8.70 10.46 23.10
N LYS A 132 -8.30 10.64 21.84
CA LYS A 132 -7.93 9.53 20.95
C LYS A 132 -6.45 9.47 20.63
N GLU A 133 -5.70 10.49 21.01
CA GLU A 133 -4.30 10.65 20.63
C GLU A 133 -3.36 10.05 21.65
N SER A 134 -2.27 9.43 21.16
CA SER A 134 -1.20 8.89 21.99
C SER A 134 0.15 9.20 21.37
N SER A 135 1.14 9.53 22.22
CA SER A 135 2.53 9.70 21.80
C SER A 135 3.09 8.44 21.15
N GLU A 136 2.64 7.26 21.58
CA GLU A 136 3.00 5.97 20.97
C GLU A 136 2.62 5.91 19.49
N PHE A 137 1.43 6.41 19.12
CA PHE A 137 1.00 6.40 17.73
C PHE A 137 1.80 7.41 16.89
N VAL A 138 2.11 8.58 17.45
CA VAL A 138 2.99 9.57 16.80
C VAL A 138 4.34 8.95 16.44
N GLU A 139 5.00 8.31 17.41
CA GLU A 139 6.32 7.68 17.21
C GLU A 139 6.28 6.55 16.17
N ASN A 140 5.26 5.70 16.24
CA ASN A 140 5.09 4.61 15.26
C ASN A 140 4.82 5.14 13.85
N ILE A 141 3.95 6.15 13.71
CA ILE A 141 3.65 6.79 12.43
C ILE A 141 4.94 7.38 11.83
N LEU A 142 5.77 8.07 12.62
CA LEU A 142 7.04 8.61 12.14
C LEU A 142 8.02 7.52 11.72
N THR A 143 8.10 6.42 12.48
CA THR A 143 8.95 5.27 12.17
C THR A 143 8.53 4.58 10.86
N ASP A 144 7.22 4.39 10.68
CA ASP A 144 6.65 3.81 9.46
C ASP A 144 6.90 4.73 8.24
N LEU A 145 6.77 6.05 8.38
CA LEU A 145 7.09 7.00 7.32
C LEU A 145 8.58 6.95 6.93
N ASP A 146 9.49 6.89 7.90
CA ASP A 146 10.94 6.75 7.63
C ASP A 146 11.25 5.40 6.96
N THR A 147 10.61 4.32 7.40
CA THR A 147 10.71 2.99 6.78
C THR A 147 10.26 3.00 5.32
N LEU A 148 9.25 3.79 4.98
CA LEU A 148 8.79 4.00 3.61
C LEU A 148 9.67 4.98 2.80
N GLY A 149 10.72 5.54 3.40
CA GLY A 149 11.59 6.55 2.78
C GLY A 149 10.90 7.90 2.56
N ILE A 150 9.86 8.19 3.34
CA ILE A 150 9.09 9.42 3.28
C ILE A 150 9.68 10.42 4.27
N LYS A 151 10.40 11.40 3.73
CA LYS A 151 10.98 12.51 4.50
C LYS A 151 10.27 13.80 4.13
N GLY A 152 9.79 14.52 5.14
CA GLY A 152 9.14 15.82 5.00
C GLY A 152 9.56 16.75 6.13
N GLU A 153 9.08 17.99 6.07
CA GLU A 153 9.21 18.99 7.14
C GLU A 153 8.25 18.65 8.28
N GLY A 154 8.75 18.63 9.52
CA GLY A 154 7.96 18.31 10.71
C GLY A 154 8.70 17.38 11.68
N PRO A 155 7.98 16.78 12.65
CA PRO A 155 6.52 16.87 12.83
C PRO A 155 6.03 18.26 13.26
N THR A 156 4.85 18.65 12.79
CA THR A 156 4.09 19.81 13.29
C THR A 156 2.73 19.36 13.81
N TYR A 157 2.08 20.15 14.65
CA TYR A 157 0.79 19.80 15.27
C TYR A 157 -0.27 20.84 14.92
N THR A 158 -1.52 20.43 14.81
CA THR A 158 -2.65 21.34 14.55
C THR A 158 -3.01 22.14 15.80
N SER A 159 -2.81 21.57 16.99
CA SER A 159 -3.00 22.23 18.28
C SER A 159 -2.13 23.47 18.48
N ASP A 160 -0.91 23.49 17.91
CA ASP A 160 -0.03 24.66 17.91
C ASP A 160 -0.68 25.90 17.25
N TYR A 161 -1.67 25.69 16.37
CA TYR A 161 -2.36 26.73 15.61
C TYR A 161 -3.73 27.10 16.20
N PHE A 162 -4.17 26.49 17.31
CA PHE A 162 -5.47 26.79 17.92
C PHE A 162 -5.73 28.27 18.20
N PRO A 163 -4.76 29.08 18.70
CA PRO A 163 -4.99 30.51 18.89
C PRO A 163 -5.38 31.23 17.60
N GLN A 164 -4.73 30.87 16.47
CA GLN A 164 -5.00 31.47 15.16
C GLN A 164 -6.33 30.96 14.58
N LEU A 165 -6.63 29.67 14.75
CA LEU A 165 -7.91 29.09 14.32
C LEU A 165 -9.09 29.72 15.05
N LEU A 166 -8.94 30.05 16.34
CA LEU A 166 -9.97 30.73 17.14
C LEU A 166 -10.17 32.19 16.74
N GLU A 167 -9.11 32.89 16.32
CA GLU A 167 -9.21 34.27 15.81
C GLU A 167 -9.96 34.36 14.47
N MET A 168 -9.90 33.30 13.67
CA MET A 168 -10.55 33.22 12.36
C MET A 168 -12.02 32.72 12.41
N ALA A 169 -12.50 32.29 13.58
CA ALA A 169 -13.83 31.71 13.78
C ALA A 169 -14.91 32.78 14.01
#